data_AF-A0A938VDP7-F1
#
_entry.id   AF-A0A938VDP7-F1
#
_cell.length_a   1.000
_cell.length_b   1.000
_cell.length_c   1.000
_cell.angle_alpha   90.00
_cell.angle_beta   90.00
_cell.angle_gamma   90.00
#
_symmetry.space_group_name_H-M   'P 1'
#
loop_
_entity.id
_entity.type
_entity.pdbx_description
1 polymer ?
#
loop_
_entity_poly.entity_id
_entity_poly.type
_entity_poly.pdbx_seq_one_letter_code
_entity_poly.pdbx_strand_id
1 'polypeptide(L)'
;MVVDHVDVWSPLLSLMGGNQFFVSAAEGFVFVSGLVVGLVYHGIIARRGLFAAMWRALWRAAKLYLLTVVTSVGFVYLSAGLALPWAAGLELPADALRAVTLEKIFYITDVLVLYTILVATTPLVFTALSYGRPWLAIIPSVGLWGIHQFWNLTLPWPAEGNFY
;
A
#
# COMPACT_ATOMS: atom_id res chain seq x y z
N MET A 1 -15.23 -4.83 5.69
CA MET A 1 -14.62 -3.68 6.39
C MET A 1 -13.75 -4.12 7.57
N VAL A 2 -13.13 -3.19 8.31
CA VAL A 2 -12.20 -3.45 9.45
C VAL A 2 -12.72 -4.51 10.44
N VAL A 3 -14.05 -4.65 10.56
CA VAL A 3 -14.72 -5.52 11.55
C VAL A 3 -15.54 -6.65 10.90
N ASP A 4 -15.82 -6.61 9.60
CA ASP A 4 -16.64 -7.59 8.88
C ASP A 4 -15.96 -8.05 7.58
N HIS A 5 -15.42 -9.27 7.61
CA HIS A 5 -15.00 -10.01 6.41
C HIS A 5 -15.85 -11.27 6.18
N VAL A 6 -16.96 -11.37 6.92
CA VAL A 6 -17.86 -12.53 6.88
C VAL A 6 -18.98 -12.20 5.89
N ASP A 7 -18.96 -12.89 4.74
CA ASP A 7 -19.97 -12.76 3.69
C ASP A 7 -21.26 -13.56 4.05
N VAL A 8 -21.68 -13.43 5.30
CA VAL A 8 -22.87 -14.09 5.85
C VAL A 8 -23.79 -13.01 6.37
N TRP A 9 -25.03 -13.02 5.87
CA TRP A 9 -26.05 -12.09 6.32
C TRP A 9 -26.28 -12.25 7.84
N SER A 10 -26.06 -11.17 8.58
CA SER A 10 -26.38 -11.09 10.01
C SER A 10 -26.94 -9.71 10.35
N PRO A 11 -27.80 -9.59 11.39
CA PRO A 11 -28.29 -8.29 11.86
C PRO A 11 -27.17 -7.34 12.30
N LEU A 12 -26.02 -7.89 12.69
CA LEU A 12 -24.82 -7.14 13.03
C LEU A 12 -24.21 -6.41 11.82
N LEU A 13 -24.43 -6.92 10.61
CA LEU A 13 -23.96 -6.32 9.36
C LEU A 13 -24.57 -4.93 9.13
N SER A 14 -25.85 -4.75 9.51
CA SER A 14 -26.52 -3.44 9.45
C SER A 14 -26.01 -2.46 10.50
N LEU A 15 -25.56 -2.95 11.68
CA LEU A 15 -24.90 -2.12 12.70
C LEU A 15 -23.46 -1.74 12.28
N MET A 16 -22.82 -2.59 11.49
CA MET A 16 -21.48 -2.39 10.92
C MET A 16 -21.49 -1.71 9.54
N GLY A 17 -22.66 -1.19 9.11
CA GLY A 17 -22.78 -0.37 7.90
C GLY A 17 -22.66 -1.11 6.57
N GLY A 18 -22.75 -2.44 6.57
CA GLY A 18 -22.98 -3.24 5.37
C GLY A 18 -21.90 -3.10 4.29
N ASN A 19 -20.64 -2.96 4.66
CA ASN A 19 -19.55 -2.68 3.72
C ASN A 19 -19.68 -1.33 2.96
N GLN A 20 -20.46 -0.37 3.48
CA GLN A 20 -20.72 0.95 2.89
C GLN A 20 -20.31 2.15 3.78
N PHE A 21 -19.63 1.93 4.91
CA PHE A 21 -19.08 3.05 5.67
C PHE A 21 -17.96 3.78 4.93
N PHE A 22 -17.73 5.04 5.32
CA PHE A 22 -16.72 5.94 4.74
C PHE A 22 -15.26 5.49 4.95
N VAL A 23 -15.01 4.40 5.71
CA VAL A 23 -13.66 3.90 6.01
C VAL A 23 -13.58 2.38 5.81
N SER A 24 -12.63 1.93 5.01
CA SER A 24 -12.41 0.51 4.68
C SER A 24 -11.43 -0.21 5.62
N ALA A 25 -11.36 -1.55 5.55
CA ALA A 25 -10.37 -2.32 6.31
C ALA A 25 -8.95 -1.89 5.98
N ALA A 26 -8.72 -1.67 4.69
CA ALA A 26 -7.45 -1.26 4.13
C ALA A 26 -6.98 0.11 4.65
N GLU A 27 -7.88 1.08 4.74
CA GLU A 27 -7.54 2.42 5.23
C GLU A 27 -7.14 2.41 6.70
N GLY A 28 -7.85 1.64 7.53
CA GLY A 28 -7.47 1.43 8.93
C GLY A 28 -6.08 0.79 9.06
N PHE A 29 -5.80 -0.23 8.24
CA PHE A 29 -4.51 -0.91 8.22
C PHE A 29 -3.35 0.03 7.82
N VAL A 30 -3.54 0.83 6.77
CA VAL A 30 -2.56 1.83 6.31
C VAL A 30 -2.33 2.90 7.36
N PHE A 31 -3.41 3.41 7.99
CA PHE A 31 -3.31 4.41 9.05
C PHE A 31 -2.51 3.92 10.25
N VAL A 32 -2.88 2.75 10.79
CA VAL A 32 -2.16 2.14 11.93
C VAL A 32 -0.70 1.88 11.58
N SER A 33 -0.43 1.39 10.36
CA SER A 33 0.92 1.18 9.88
C SER A 33 1.74 2.47 9.83
N GLY A 34 1.15 3.56 9.33
CA GLY A 34 1.78 4.89 9.32
C GLY A 34 2.07 5.41 10.73
N LEU A 35 1.12 5.25 11.66
CA LEU A 35 1.30 5.62 13.07
C LEU A 35 2.46 4.85 13.71
N VAL A 36 2.51 3.53 13.50
CA VAL A 36 3.59 2.68 14.00
C VAL A 36 4.94 3.09 13.41
N VAL A 37 5.02 3.40 12.11
CA VAL A 37 6.24 3.94 11.49
C VAL A 37 6.65 5.25 12.18
N GLY A 38 5.71 6.18 12.40
CA GLY A 38 5.98 7.43 13.13
C GLY A 38 6.57 7.19 14.51
N LEU A 39 5.94 6.35 15.34
CA LEU A 39 6.38 6.03 16.70
C LEU A 39 7.76 5.37 16.72
N VAL A 40 7.99 4.36 15.87
CA VAL A 40 9.25 3.62 15.82
C VAL A 40 10.40 4.49 15.33
N TYR A 41 10.19 5.25 14.26
CA TYR A 41 11.24 6.05 13.66
C TYR A 41 11.50 7.34 14.43
N HIS A 42 10.52 7.92 15.12
CA HIS A 42 10.76 9.01 16.07
C HIS A 42 11.83 8.62 17.10
N GLY A 43 11.71 7.42 17.70
CA GLY A 43 12.71 6.91 18.63
C GLY A 43 14.08 6.64 18.00
N ILE A 44 14.16 6.42 16.69
CA ILE A 44 15.44 6.28 15.97
C ILE A 44 16.06 7.65 15.74
N ILE A 45 15.27 8.62 15.29
CA ILE A 45 15.70 10.00 15.07
C ILE A 45 16.25 10.58 16.38
N ALA A 46 15.54 10.40 17.49
CA ALA A 46 15.95 10.90 18.80
C ALA A 46 17.28 10.31 19.29
N ARG A 47 17.58 9.04 18.96
CA ARG A 47 18.77 8.32 19.47
C ARG A 47 19.95 8.31 18.51
N ARG A 48 19.71 8.35 17.20
CA ARG A 48 20.72 8.12 16.14
C ARG A 48 20.70 9.19 15.05
N GLY A 49 19.84 10.20 15.17
CA GLY A 49 19.70 11.28 14.21
C GLY A 49 18.85 10.93 12.98
N LEU A 50 18.54 11.98 12.21
CA LEU A 50 17.68 11.92 11.03
C LEU A 50 18.25 11.00 9.94
N PHE A 51 19.55 11.09 9.67
CA PHE A 51 20.21 10.30 8.62
C PHE A 51 20.05 8.80 8.86
N ALA A 52 20.25 8.33 10.11
CA ALA A 52 20.10 6.92 10.45
C ALA A 52 18.65 6.43 10.27
N ALA A 53 17.67 7.28 10.56
CA ALA A 53 16.25 6.97 10.34
C ALA A 53 15.92 6.89 8.84
N MET A 54 16.38 7.85 8.03
CA MET A 54 16.20 7.87 6.58
C MET A 54 16.84 6.63 5.94
N TRP A 55 18.09 6.32 6.30
CA TRP A 55 18.79 5.16 5.77
C TRP A 55 18.08 3.84 6.10
N ARG A 56 17.59 3.70 7.33
CA ARG A 56 16.80 2.52 7.72
C ARG A 56 15.48 2.42 6.96
N ALA A 57 14.81 3.55 6.72
CA ALA A 57 13.58 3.59 5.94
C ALA A 57 13.82 3.18 4.49
N LEU A 58 14.86 3.71 3.85
CA LEU A 58 15.25 3.34 2.48
C LEU A 58 15.63 1.86 2.38
N TRP A 59 16.37 1.31 3.35
CA TRP A 59 16.64 -0.12 3.38
C TRP A 59 15.40 -0.97 3.54
N ARG A 60 14.42 -0.50 4.33
CA ARG A 60 13.15 -1.20 4.45
C ARG A 60 12.35 -1.11 3.15
N ALA A 61 12.33 0.05 2.50
CA ALA A 61 11.73 0.23 1.19
C ALA A 61 12.36 -0.70 0.14
N ALA A 62 13.69 -0.83 0.12
CA ALA A 62 14.39 -1.73 -0.80
C ALA A 62 14.03 -3.21 -0.55
N LYS A 63 13.91 -3.64 0.70
CA LYS A 63 13.45 -5.00 1.03
C LYS A 63 12.01 -5.24 0.61
N LEU A 64 11.13 -4.26 0.84
CA LEU A 64 9.73 -4.32 0.43
C LEU A 64 9.61 -4.35 -1.10
N TYR A 65 10.42 -3.56 -1.81
CA TYR A 65 10.49 -3.58 -3.26
C TYR A 65 10.93 -4.96 -3.76
N LEU A 66 12.02 -5.51 -3.21
CA LEU A 66 12.48 -6.85 -3.59
C LEU A 66 11.41 -7.91 -3.32
N LEU A 67 10.74 -7.86 -2.15
CA LEU A 67 9.66 -8.77 -1.82
C LEU A 67 8.50 -8.63 -2.80
N THR A 68 8.11 -7.39 -3.14
CA THR A 68 7.09 -7.09 -4.14
C THR A 68 7.47 -7.75 -5.47
N VAL A 69 8.67 -7.46 -5.99
CA VAL A 69 9.13 -8.00 -7.27
C VAL A 69 9.15 -9.53 -7.28
N VAL A 70 9.75 -10.16 -6.27
CA VAL A 70 9.82 -11.61 -6.17
C VAL A 70 8.43 -12.24 -6.10
N THR A 71 7.53 -11.64 -5.32
CA THR A 71 6.17 -12.15 -5.18
C THR A 71 5.35 -11.94 -6.44
N SER A 72 5.45 -10.78 -7.10
CA SER A 72 4.73 -10.49 -8.35
C SER A 72 5.22 -11.37 -9.49
N VAL A 73 6.54 -11.46 -9.70
CA VAL A 73 7.13 -12.33 -10.72
C VAL A 73 6.76 -13.78 -10.44
N GLY A 74 6.93 -14.24 -9.19
CA GLY A 74 6.54 -15.59 -8.77
C GLY A 74 5.05 -15.87 -9.02
N PHE A 75 4.18 -14.93 -8.69
CA PHE A 75 2.73 -15.03 -8.91
C PHE A 75 2.39 -15.21 -10.39
N VAL A 76 2.99 -14.40 -11.28
CA VAL A 76 2.75 -14.47 -12.72
C VAL A 76 3.23 -15.80 -13.30
N TYR A 77 4.47 -16.20 -13.01
CA TYR A 77 5.03 -17.45 -13.52
C TYR A 77 4.30 -18.68 -12.98
N LEU A 78 3.95 -18.69 -11.69
CA LEU A 78 3.19 -19.78 -11.09
C LEU A 78 1.77 -19.86 -11.67
N SER A 79 1.09 -18.72 -11.82
CA SER A 79 -0.28 -18.69 -12.37
C SER A 79 -0.30 -19.16 -13.83
N ALA A 80 0.68 -18.74 -14.63
CA ALA A 80 0.83 -19.20 -16.01
C ALA A 80 1.18 -20.70 -16.08
N GLY A 81 2.11 -21.17 -15.24
CA GLY A 81 2.51 -22.58 -15.19
C GLY A 81 1.40 -23.54 -14.74
N LEU A 82 0.48 -23.06 -13.91
CA LEU A 82 -0.70 -23.82 -13.46
C LEU A 82 -1.94 -23.63 -14.35
N ALA A 83 -1.83 -22.86 -15.45
CA ALA A 83 -2.93 -22.53 -16.36
C ALA A 83 -4.19 -21.99 -15.65
N LEU A 84 -4.01 -21.14 -14.65
CA LEU A 84 -5.12 -20.59 -13.87
C LEU A 84 -5.95 -19.61 -14.71
N PRO A 85 -7.27 -19.45 -14.45
CA PRO A 85 -8.14 -18.65 -15.31
C PRO A 85 -7.70 -17.18 -15.46
N TRP A 86 -7.17 -16.57 -14.39
CA TRP A 86 -6.68 -15.19 -14.39
C TRP A 86 -5.30 -15.02 -15.05
N ALA A 87 -4.64 -16.13 -15.40
CA ALA A 87 -3.40 -16.12 -16.16
C ALA A 87 -3.64 -16.06 -17.68
N ALA A 88 -4.89 -16.18 -18.11
CA ALA A 88 -5.25 -16.08 -19.51
C ALA A 88 -4.87 -14.69 -20.07
N GLY A 89 -4.05 -14.67 -21.11
CA GLY A 89 -3.59 -13.42 -21.73
C GLY A 89 -2.33 -12.79 -21.10
N LEU A 90 -1.64 -13.48 -20.18
CA LEU A 90 -0.33 -13.03 -19.72
C LEU A 90 0.73 -13.18 -20.82
N GLU A 91 1.46 -12.10 -21.08
CA GLU A 91 2.55 -12.08 -22.06
C GLU A 91 3.90 -12.19 -21.33
N LEU A 92 4.38 -13.42 -21.12
CA LEU A 92 5.69 -13.66 -20.52
C LEU A 92 6.81 -13.58 -21.58
N PRO A 93 7.96 -12.94 -21.28
CA PRO A 93 8.37 -12.34 -20.00
C PRO A 93 8.00 -10.86 -19.82
N ALA A 94 7.35 -10.23 -20.81
CA ALA A 94 7.07 -8.80 -20.81
C ALA A 94 6.29 -8.36 -19.56
N ASP A 95 5.23 -9.07 -19.20
CA ASP A 95 4.43 -8.77 -18.01
C ASP A 95 5.20 -8.93 -16.70
N ALA A 96 6.15 -9.86 -16.63
CA ALA A 96 7.03 -10.01 -15.47
C ALA A 96 7.99 -8.82 -15.36
N LEU A 97 8.53 -8.33 -16.49
CA LEU A 97 9.37 -7.13 -16.51
C LEU A 97 8.58 -5.87 -16.12
N ARG A 98 7.33 -5.75 -16.59
CA ARG A 98 6.41 -4.68 -16.19
C ARG A 98 6.06 -4.75 -14.70
N ALA A 99 6.06 -5.93 -14.10
CA ALA A 99 5.95 -6.10 -12.65
C ALA A 99 7.18 -5.55 -11.91
N VAL A 100 8.38 -5.79 -12.44
CA VAL A 100 9.64 -5.29 -11.85
C VAL A 100 9.64 -3.76 -11.85
N THR A 101 9.21 -3.12 -12.94
CA THR A 101 9.11 -1.66 -13.04
C THR A 101 7.90 -1.07 -12.31
N LEU A 102 7.07 -1.90 -11.68
CA LEU A 102 5.79 -1.52 -11.05
C LEU A 102 4.78 -0.91 -12.04
N GLU A 103 4.99 -1.10 -13.34
CA GLU A 103 4.06 -0.65 -14.39
C GLU A 103 2.81 -1.52 -14.44
N LYS A 104 2.98 -2.83 -14.21
CA LYS A 104 1.88 -3.79 -14.08
C LYS A 104 1.82 -4.32 -12.66
N ILE A 105 0.66 -4.18 -12.04
CA ILE A 105 0.42 -4.58 -10.65
C ILE A 105 -0.54 -5.76 -10.65
N PHE A 106 -0.24 -6.77 -9.84
CA PHE A 106 -1.07 -7.96 -9.72
C PHE A 106 -1.80 -7.95 -8.38
N TYR A 107 -3.05 -8.41 -8.43
CA TYR A 107 -3.86 -8.72 -7.26
C TYR A 107 -3.03 -9.55 -6.27
N ILE A 108 -3.11 -9.25 -4.96
CA ILE A 108 -2.27 -9.78 -3.86
C ILE A 108 -0.95 -9.04 -3.67
N THR A 109 -0.33 -8.54 -4.74
CA THR A 109 0.96 -7.85 -4.65
C THR A 109 0.84 -6.33 -4.64
N ASP A 110 -0.31 -5.81 -5.04
CA ASP A 110 -0.76 -4.42 -4.90
C ASP A 110 -0.52 -3.82 -3.51
N VAL A 111 -0.85 -4.54 -2.43
CA VAL A 111 -0.55 -4.08 -1.06
C VAL A 111 0.95 -3.87 -0.87
N LEU A 112 1.80 -4.78 -1.37
CA LEU A 112 3.25 -4.64 -1.23
C LEU A 112 3.78 -3.45 -2.03
N VAL A 113 3.20 -3.16 -3.20
CA VAL A 113 3.50 -1.96 -3.99
C VAL A 113 3.18 -0.70 -3.18
N LEU A 114 1.98 -0.61 -2.60
CA LEU A 114 1.57 0.51 -1.75
C LEU A 114 2.56 0.73 -0.60
N TYR A 115 2.89 -0.33 0.14
CA TYR A 115 3.84 -0.24 1.25
C TYR A 115 5.25 0.16 0.80
N THR A 116 5.69 -0.33 -0.36
CA THR A 116 6.97 0.05 -0.95
C THR A 116 7.02 1.55 -1.20
N ILE A 117 5.99 2.12 -1.82
CA ILE A 117 5.90 3.56 -2.14
C ILE A 117 5.81 4.39 -0.86
N LEU A 118 4.95 4.01 0.11
CA LEU A 118 4.80 4.76 1.36
C LEU A 118 6.07 4.76 2.21
N VAL A 119 6.77 3.62 2.30
CA VAL A 119 8.03 3.53 3.04
C VAL A 119 9.16 4.24 2.29
N ALA A 120 9.17 4.21 0.95
CA ALA A 120 10.15 4.93 0.14
C ALA A 120 10.00 6.46 0.24
N THR A 121 8.77 6.96 0.45
CA THR A 121 8.48 8.40 0.63
C THR A 121 8.64 8.87 2.08
N THR A 122 8.70 7.94 3.04
CA THR A 122 8.88 8.24 4.47
C THR A 122 10.09 9.14 4.80
N PRO A 123 11.27 9.02 4.16
CA PRO A 123 12.38 9.96 4.37
C PRO A 123 12.01 11.42 4.10
N LEU A 124 11.16 11.70 3.10
CA LEU A 124 10.69 13.05 2.80
C LEU A 124 9.77 13.58 3.90
N VAL A 125 8.97 12.70 4.49
CA VAL A 125 8.12 13.05 5.64
C VAL A 125 8.99 13.35 6.87
N PHE A 126 10.01 12.55 7.13
CA PHE A 126 10.92 12.81 8.26
C PHE A 126 11.70 14.11 8.12
N THR A 127 12.19 14.43 6.91
CA THR A 127 12.89 15.70 6.67
C THR A 127 11.92 16.87 6.88
N ALA A 128 10.72 16.82 6.31
CA ALA A 128 9.68 17.83 6.51
C ALA A 128 9.36 18.06 7.99
N LEU A 129 9.18 16.98 8.77
CA LEU A 129 8.93 17.06 10.21
C LEU A 129 10.13 17.62 10.99
N SER A 130 11.36 17.26 10.60
CA SER A 130 12.57 17.75 11.26
C SER A 130 12.79 19.26 11.09
N TYR A 131 12.31 19.84 9.98
CA TYR A 131 12.31 21.28 9.75
C TYR A 131 11.09 21.99 10.36
N GLY A 132 10.28 21.28 11.16
CA GLY A 132 9.07 21.84 11.76
C GLY A 132 7.98 22.14 10.74
N ARG A 133 7.96 21.45 9.59
CA ARG A 133 7.02 21.66 8.46
C ARG A 133 6.07 20.48 8.24
N PRO A 134 5.25 20.06 9.22
CA PRO A 134 4.33 18.93 9.09
C PRO A 134 3.31 19.09 7.96
N TRP A 135 2.97 20.33 7.58
CA TRP A 135 2.06 20.61 6.48
C TRP A 135 2.55 20.04 5.14
N LEU A 136 3.85 19.87 4.94
CA LEU A 136 4.39 19.23 3.73
C LEU A 136 4.05 17.74 3.63
N ALA A 137 3.64 17.09 4.73
CA ALA A 137 3.10 15.73 4.72
C ALA A 137 1.57 15.73 4.71
N ILE A 138 0.95 16.63 5.48
CA ILE A 138 -0.51 16.69 5.62
C ILE A 138 -1.19 17.15 4.34
N ILE A 139 -0.71 18.24 3.71
CA ILE A 139 -1.34 18.81 2.51
C ILE A 139 -1.37 17.79 1.36
N PRO A 140 -0.26 17.09 1.02
CA PRO A 140 -0.32 16.06 -0.01
C PRO A 140 -1.25 14.90 0.36
N SER A 141 -1.24 14.45 1.61
CA SER A 141 -2.11 13.35 2.06
C SER A 141 -3.60 13.70 1.95
N VAL A 142 -3.99 14.86 2.49
CA VAL A 142 -5.38 15.35 2.44
C VAL A 142 -5.77 15.72 1.01
N GLY A 143 -4.84 16.29 0.24
CA GLY A 143 -5.03 16.62 -1.16
C GLY A 143 -5.28 15.38 -2.02
N LEU A 144 -4.47 14.33 -1.89
CA LEU A 144 -4.67 13.06 -2.59
C LEU A 144 -6.02 12.43 -2.23
N TRP A 145 -6.37 12.41 -0.95
CA TRP A 145 -7.68 11.93 -0.49
C TRP A 145 -8.81 12.77 -1.08
N GLY A 146 -8.72 14.10 -1.02
CA GLY A 146 -9.74 15.01 -1.54
C GLY A 146 -9.91 14.89 -3.06
N ILE A 147 -8.82 14.80 -3.82
CA ILE A 147 -8.87 14.56 -5.26
C ILE A 147 -9.54 13.21 -5.53
N HIS A 148 -9.22 12.17 -4.77
CA HIS A 148 -9.82 10.84 -4.92
C HIS A 148 -11.35 10.84 -4.71
N GLN A 149 -11.89 11.74 -3.87
CA GLN A 149 -13.35 11.85 -3.67
C GLN A 149 -14.09 12.36 -4.90
N PHE A 150 -13.44 13.19 -5.74
CA PHE A 150 -14.07 13.82 -6.91
C PHE A 150 -13.63 13.18 -8.23
N TRP A 151 -12.45 12.59 -8.26
CA TRP A 151 -11.89 11.88 -9.40
C TRP A 151 -11.43 10.49 -8.93
N ASN A 152 -11.86 9.44 -9.63
CA ASN A 152 -11.42 8.06 -9.38
C ASN A 152 -9.94 7.90 -9.73
N LEU A 153 -9.05 8.43 -8.89
CA LEU A 153 -7.62 8.18 -8.95
C LEU A 153 -7.39 6.69 -8.72
N THR A 154 -6.98 5.98 -9.76
CA THR A 154 -6.48 4.60 -9.66
C THR A 154 -5.12 4.63 -9.00
N LEU A 155 -5.10 4.58 -7.68
CA LEU A 155 -3.88 4.29 -6.93
C LEU A 155 -3.49 2.82 -7.14
N PRO A 156 -2.24 2.43 -6.86
CA PRO A 156 -1.79 1.04 -6.86
C PRO A 156 -2.42 0.25 -5.70
N TRP A 157 -3.74 0.23 -5.66
CA TRP A 157 -4.62 -0.41 -4.70
C TRP A 157 -5.99 -0.60 -5.36
N PRO A 158 -6.52 -1.82 -5.49
CA PRO A 158 -7.85 -2.03 -6.05
C PRO A 158 -8.92 -1.53 -5.08
N ALA A 159 -9.97 -0.91 -5.61
CA ALA A 159 -11.18 -0.66 -4.85
C ALA A 159 -11.74 -1.98 -4.31
N GLU A 160 -12.07 -2.04 -3.01
CA GLU A 160 -12.73 -3.20 -2.41
C GLU A 160 -13.99 -3.55 -3.24
N GLY A 161 -14.07 -4.76 -3.81
CA GLY A 161 -15.25 -5.23 -4.54
C GLY A 161 -15.14 -5.31 -6.06
N ASN A 162 -14.10 -4.79 -6.70
CA ASN A 162 -13.85 -5.03 -8.13
C ASN A 162 -13.12 -6.37 -8.32
N PHE A 163 -13.86 -7.45 -8.09
CA PHE A 163 -13.38 -8.83 -8.24
C PHE A 163 -13.80 -9.44 -9.58
N TYR A 164 -13.73 -8.69 -10.69
CA TYR A 164 -13.90 -9.23 -12.05
C TYR A 164 -13.10 -8.40 -13.06
#